data_AF-L1MSA6-F1
#
_entry.id   AF-L1MSA6-F1
#
_cell.length_a   1.000
_cell.length_b   1.000
_cell.length_c   1.000
_cell.angle_alpha   90.00
_cell.angle_beta   90.00
_cell.angle_gamma   90.00
#
_symmetry.space_group_name_H-M   'P 1'
#
loop_
_entity.id
_entity.type
_entity.pdbx_description
1 polymer ?
#
loop_
_entity_poly.entity_id
_entity_poly.type
_entity_poly.pdbx_seq_one_letter_code
_entity_poly.pdbx_strand_id
1 'polypeptide(L)'
;MLYNTQLEPLRMKAYGREVQQMVDHALSLEDRAERQAYAQRIMVVMKAVAQMPNPTQEENEKLWNHLAQLSNYQLDIDYPCTIEPHVKQEHPPRLPYSQQHPRLRHYGVLVQNLLNKAAEKEDAEHRRIGVEAAAKRMREKLFEVRGDMPDNERIAHDIEFLTKGQITQQEALSLIS
;
A
#
# COMPACT_ATOMS: atom_id res chain seq x y z
N MET A 1 4.21 -12.72 -34.36
CA MET A 1 4.44 -13.20 -32.98
C MET A 1 3.49 -12.43 -32.07
N LEU A 2 2.72 -13.12 -31.23
CA LEU A 2 1.84 -12.48 -30.24
C LEU A 2 2.67 -12.09 -29.01
N TYR A 3 2.49 -10.86 -28.53
CA TYR A 3 3.19 -10.37 -27.34
C TYR A 3 2.40 -10.71 -26.07
N ASN A 4 3.09 -10.94 -24.95
CA ASN A 4 2.47 -11.29 -23.66
C ASN A 4 1.46 -10.25 -23.14
N THR A 5 1.51 -9.01 -23.64
CA THR A 5 0.57 -7.93 -23.31
C THR A 5 -0.78 -8.03 -24.04
N GLN A 6 -0.88 -8.87 -25.09
CA GLN A 6 -2.09 -9.11 -25.86
C GLN A 6 -2.82 -10.39 -25.45
N LEU A 7 -2.21 -11.20 -24.58
CA LEU A 7 -2.74 -12.47 -24.11
C LEU A 7 -3.48 -12.30 -22.79
N GLU A 8 -4.31 -13.28 -22.43
CA GLU A 8 -5.03 -13.27 -21.15
C GLU A 8 -4.08 -13.12 -19.95
N PRO A 9 -4.51 -12.40 -18.90
CA PRO A 9 -3.71 -12.21 -17.71
C PRO A 9 -3.45 -13.56 -17.02
N LEU A 10 -2.20 -13.74 -16.57
CA LEU A 10 -1.81 -14.96 -15.88
C LEU A 10 -2.58 -15.11 -14.56
N ARG A 11 -3.33 -16.21 -14.41
CA ARG A 11 -4.05 -16.57 -13.17
C ARG A 11 -3.11 -16.69 -11.97
N MET A 12 -1.96 -17.36 -12.17
CA MET A 12 -0.87 -17.41 -11.18
C MET A 12 0.46 -17.07 -11.83
N LYS A 13 1.10 -15.99 -11.38
CA LYS A 13 2.41 -15.56 -11.90
C LYS A 13 3.55 -16.51 -11.50
N ALA A 14 3.39 -17.27 -10.40
CA ALA A 14 4.41 -18.16 -9.87
C ALA A 14 4.82 -19.30 -10.82
N TYR A 15 3.88 -19.78 -11.64
CA TYR A 15 4.11 -20.93 -12.53
C TYR A 15 4.35 -20.56 -14.00
N GLY A 16 4.15 -19.29 -14.37
CA GLY A 16 4.31 -18.80 -15.73
C GLY A 16 3.15 -19.18 -16.68
N ARG A 17 3.36 -18.91 -17.98
CA ARG A 17 2.34 -19.10 -19.03
C ARG A 17 2.26 -20.56 -19.52
N GLU A 18 3.40 -21.24 -19.62
CA GLU A 18 3.48 -22.62 -20.11
C GLU A 18 2.60 -23.56 -19.28
N VAL A 19 2.67 -23.44 -17.94
CA VAL A 19 1.84 -24.25 -17.04
C VAL A 19 0.34 -23.96 -17.24
N GLN A 20 -0.04 -22.72 -17.53
CA GLN A 20 -1.44 -22.37 -17.82
C GLN A 20 -1.91 -23.01 -19.12
N GLN A 21 -1.10 -22.96 -20.18
CA GLN A 21 -1.44 -23.62 -21.45
C GLN A 21 -1.58 -25.13 -21.28
N MET A 22 -0.73 -25.76 -20.46
CA MET A 22 -0.89 -27.18 -20.13
C MET A 22 -2.21 -27.44 -19.40
N VAL A 23 -2.59 -26.59 -18.43
CA VAL A 23 -3.88 -26.75 -17.73
C VAL A 23 -5.06 -26.55 -18.68
N ASP A 24 -5.01 -25.56 -19.58
CA ASP A 24 -6.05 -25.32 -20.59
C ASP A 24 -6.18 -26.51 -21.54
N HIS A 25 -5.06 -27.12 -21.95
CA HIS A 25 -5.07 -28.35 -22.74
C HIS A 25 -5.65 -29.54 -21.96
N ALA A 26 -5.35 -29.65 -20.66
CA ALA A 26 -5.91 -30.70 -19.80
C ALA A 26 -7.44 -30.62 -19.71
N LEU A 27 -8.00 -29.41 -19.74
CA LEU A 27 -9.45 -29.18 -19.78
C LEU A 27 -10.09 -29.60 -21.11
N SER A 28 -9.36 -29.56 -22.22
CA SER A 28 -9.86 -30.01 -23.52
C SER A 28 -9.86 -31.53 -23.73
N LEU A 29 -9.23 -32.30 -22.84
CA LEU A 29 -9.20 -33.76 -22.93
C LEU A 29 -10.54 -34.38 -22.49
N GLU A 30 -11.10 -35.25 -23.32
CA GLU A 30 -12.38 -35.93 -23.05
C GLU A 30 -12.23 -37.15 -22.13
N ASP A 31 -11.14 -37.92 -22.27
CA ASP A 31 -10.90 -39.12 -21.45
C ASP A 31 -10.38 -38.77 -20.05
N ARG A 32 -11.05 -39.31 -19.03
CA ARG A 32 -10.70 -39.15 -17.61
C ARG A 32 -9.35 -39.78 -17.28
N ALA A 33 -9.01 -40.93 -17.88
CA ALA A 33 -7.75 -41.61 -17.60
C ALA A 33 -6.54 -40.81 -18.15
N GLU A 34 -6.67 -40.32 -19.39
CA GLU A 34 -5.66 -39.45 -20.00
C GLU A 34 -5.53 -38.11 -19.28
N ARG A 35 -6.65 -37.51 -18.86
CA ARG A 35 -6.65 -36.28 -18.06
C ARG A 35 -5.91 -36.44 -16.74
N GLN A 36 -6.12 -37.56 -16.04
CA GLN A 36 -5.40 -37.89 -14.80
C GLN A 36 -3.89 -38.01 -15.04
N ALA A 37 -3.49 -38.78 -16.06
CA ALA A 37 -2.08 -38.95 -16.40
C ALA A 37 -1.41 -37.61 -16.80
N TYR A 38 -2.14 -36.77 -17.52
CA TYR A 38 -1.67 -35.45 -17.94
C TYR A 38 -1.52 -34.49 -16.74
N ALA A 39 -2.46 -34.50 -15.80
CA ALA A 39 -2.37 -33.71 -14.57
C ALA A 39 -1.18 -34.12 -13.69
N GLN A 40 -0.87 -35.42 -13.60
CA GLN A 40 0.33 -35.90 -12.92
C GLN A 40 1.62 -35.35 -13.56
N ARG A 41 1.65 -35.24 -14.90
CA ARG A 41 2.79 -34.62 -15.61
C ARG A 41 2.87 -33.13 -15.35
N ILE A 42 1.75 -32.42 -15.33
CA ILE A 42 1.70 -30.99 -14.96
C ILE A 42 2.28 -30.78 -13.56
N MET A 43 1.95 -31.65 -12.60
CA MET A 43 2.49 -31.57 -11.23
C MET A 43 4.02 -31.69 -11.19
N VAL A 44 4.62 -32.54 -12.02
CA VAL A 44 6.09 -32.63 -12.12
C VAL A 44 6.70 -31.33 -12.63
N VAL A 45 6.08 -30.71 -13.65
CA VAL A 45 6.51 -29.41 -14.18
C VAL A 45 6.34 -28.31 -13.13
N MET A 46 5.22 -28.27 -12.42
CA MET A 46 4.97 -27.32 -11.34
C MET A 46 6.00 -27.43 -10.21
N LYS A 47 6.42 -28.65 -9.84
CA LYS A 47 7.50 -28.89 -8.86
C LYS A 47 8.84 -28.33 -9.34
N ALA A 48 9.18 -28.55 -10.60
CA ALA A 48 10.40 -28.03 -11.21
C ALA A 48 10.41 -26.49 -11.22
N VAL A 49 9.30 -25.86 -11.59
CA VAL A 49 9.16 -24.39 -11.63
C VAL A 49 9.21 -23.80 -10.21
N ALA A 50 8.60 -24.47 -9.22
CA ALA A 50 8.66 -24.06 -7.82
C ALA A 50 10.03 -24.30 -7.15
N GLN A 51 10.98 -24.96 -7.83
CA GLN A 51 12.29 -25.37 -7.28
C GLN A 51 12.18 -26.20 -5.99
N MET A 52 11.13 -27.03 -5.91
CA MET A 52 10.87 -27.92 -4.78
C MET A 52 11.10 -29.37 -5.21
N PRO A 53 12.34 -29.90 -5.12
CA PRO A 53 12.64 -31.25 -5.60
C PRO A 53 11.98 -32.34 -4.75
N ASN A 54 11.89 -32.13 -3.43
CA ASN A 54 11.26 -33.06 -2.49
C ASN A 54 10.25 -32.31 -1.60
N PRO A 55 9.04 -32.00 -2.13
CA PRO A 55 8.01 -31.35 -1.33
C PRO A 55 7.52 -32.28 -0.22
N THR A 56 7.36 -31.72 0.96
CA THR A 56 6.60 -32.33 2.07
C THR A 56 5.17 -32.63 1.66
N GLN A 57 4.45 -33.44 2.45
CA GLN A 57 3.06 -33.78 2.17
C GLN A 57 2.17 -32.52 2.04
N GLU A 58 2.34 -31.56 2.94
CA GLU A 58 1.62 -30.27 2.92
C GLU A 58 1.93 -29.43 1.67
N GLU A 59 3.18 -29.47 1.17
CA GLU A 59 3.55 -28.76 -0.04
C GLU A 59 2.97 -29.42 -1.29
N ASN A 60 2.89 -30.76 -1.33
CA ASN A 60 2.18 -31.45 -2.40
C ASN A 60 0.68 -31.12 -2.40
N GLU A 61 0.06 -31.07 -1.23
CA GLU A 61 -1.34 -30.63 -1.05
C GLU A 61 -1.55 -29.21 -1.60
N LYS A 62 -0.65 -28.27 -1.28
CA LYS A 62 -0.68 -26.90 -1.82
C LYS A 62 -0.55 -26.87 -3.35
N LEU A 63 0.31 -27.69 -3.94
CA LEU A 63 0.47 -27.76 -5.40
C LEU A 63 -0.82 -28.26 -6.09
N TRP A 64 -1.48 -29.27 -5.52
CA TRP A 64 -2.77 -29.74 -6.02
C TRP A 64 -3.87 -28.67 -5.90
N ASN A 65 -3.89 -27.92 -4.80
CA ASN A 65 -4.79 -26.78 -4.63
C ASN A 65 -4.50 -25.67 -5.67
N HIS A 66 -3.24 -25.39 -5.97
CA HIS A 66 -2.87 -24.45 -7.03
C HIS A 66 -3.31 -24.94 -8.41
N LEU A 67 -3.21 -26.23 -8.71
CA LEU A 67 -3.68 -26.82 -9.96
C LEU A 67 -5.22 -26.73 -10.09
N ALA A 68 -5.95 -26.98 -9.01
CA ALA A 68 -7.40 -26.80 -8.97
C ALA A 68 -7.79 -25.32 -9.16
N GLN A 69 -7.07 -24.39 -8.52
CA GLN A 69 -7.28 -22.95 -8.69
C GLN A 69 -6.97 -22.50 -10.14
N LEU A 70 -5.89 -23.01 -10.74
CA LEU A 70 -5.51 -22.70 -12.12
C LEU A 70 -6.58 -23.14 -13.13
N SER A 71 -7.26 -24.26 -12.87
CA SER A 71 -8.35 -24.79 -13.69
C SER A 71 -9.74 -24.23 -13.34
N ASN A 72 -9.82 -23.24 -12.45
CA ASN A 72 -11.10 -22.73 -11.91
C ASN A 72 -12.00 -23.86 -11.36
N TYR A 73 -11.41 -24.92 -10.78
CA TYR A 73 -12.12 -26.09 -10.25
C TYR A 73 -12.93 -26.88 -11.30
N GLN A 74 -12.60 -26.77 -12.58
CA GLN A 74 -13.29 -27.47 -13.68
C GLN A 74 -12.66 -28.82 -14.05
N LEU A 75 -11.49 -29.15 -13.48
CA LEU A 75 -10.82 -30.41 -13.74
C LEU A 75 -11.49 -31.55 -12.95
N ASP A 76 -12.09 -32.50 -13.67
CA ASP A 76 -12.62 -33.74 -13.11
C ASP A 76 -11.50 -34.81 -13.07
N ILE A 77 -10.84 -34.89 -11.91
CA ILE A 77 -9.64 -35.68 -11.59
C ILE A 77 -9.83 -36.27 -10.18
N ASP A 78 -9.28 -37.46 -9.93
CA ASP A 78 -9.19 -37.99 -8.56
C ASP A 78 -8.07 -37.25 -7.83
N TYR A 79 -8.46 -36.22 -7.07
CA TYR A 79 -7.54 -35.47 -6.23
C TYR A 79 -7.20 -36.29 -4.98
N PRO A 80 -5.91 -36.43 -4.63
CA PRO A 80 -5.51 -37.14 -3.41
C PRO A 80 -5.81 -36.35 -2.12
N CYS A 81 -6.39 -35.15 -2.22
CA CYS A 81 -6.55 -34.19 -1.14
C CYS A 81 -7.89 -33.44 -1.25
N THR A 82 -8.45 -33.01 -0.12
CA THR A 82 -9.66 -32.18 -0.08
C THR A 82 -9.34 -30.79 -0.63
N ILE A 83 -9.93 -30.43 -1.78
CA ILE A 83 -9.75 -29.11 -2.36
C ILE A 83 -10.70 -28.13 -1.68
N GLU A 84 -10.16 -27.13 -1.02
CA GLU A 84 -10.95 -26.00 -0.53
C GLU A 84 -11.07 -24.94 -1.64
N PRO A 85 -12.29 -24.50 -2.01
CA PRO A 85 -12.45 -23.40 -2.95
C PRO A 85 -11.90 -22.13 -2.33
N HIS A 86 -10.92 -21.52 -2.99
CA HIS A 86 -10.26 -20.32 -2.53
C HIS A 86 -11.25 -19.16 -2.63
N VAL A 87 -11.77 -18.71 -1.50
CA VAL A 87 -12.58 -17.48 -1.43
C VAL A 87 -11.67 -16.34 -1.89
N LYS A 88 -12.04 -15.66 -2.98
CA LYS A 88 -11.32 -14.46 -3.44
C LYS A 88 -11.18 -13.52 -2.25
N GLN A 89 -9.95 -13.33 -1.78
CA GLN A 89 -9.67 -12.35 -0.75
C GLN A 89 -10.03 -10.98 -1.34
N GLU A 90 -11.12 -10.38 -0.84
CA GLU A 90 -11.47 -9.01 -1.20
C GLU A 90 -10.30 -8.11 -0.79
N HIS A 91 -9.68 -7.46 -1.76
CA HIS A 91 -8.66 -6.48 -1.46
C HIS A 91 -9.28 -5.39 -0.58
N PRO A 92 -8.59 -4.95 0.49
CA PRO A 92 -9.09 -3.87 1.31
C PRO A 92 -9.34 -2.63 0.43
N PRO A 93 -10.41 -1.86 0.71
CA PRO A 93 -10.70 -0.66 -0.06
C PRO A 93 -9.51 0.30 -0.01
N ARG A 94 -9.25 0.98 -1.12
CA ARG A 94 -8.18 1.98 -1.19
C ARG A 94 -8.47 3.11 -0.21
N LEU A 95 -7.51 3.42 0.65
CA LEU A 95 -7.60 4.59 1.52
C LEU A 95 -7.58 5.86 0.64
N PRO A 96 -8.49 6.82 0.85
CA PRO A 96 -8.44 8.08 0.14
C PRO A 96 -7.17 8.85 0.53
N TYR A 97 -6.53 9.48 -0.45
CA TYR A 97 -5.41 10.40 -0.19
C TYR A 97 -5.88 11.61 0.63
N SER A 98 -5.07 12.03 1.61
CA SER A 98 -5.34 13.25 2.38
C SER A 98 -5.42 14.47 1.44
N GLN A 99 -6.56 15.16 1.48
CA GLN A 99 -6.85 16.36 0.67
C GLN A 99 -6.43 17.65 1.40
N GLN A 100 -5.56 17.57 2.40
CA GLN A 100 -5.17 18.75 3.19
C GLN A 100 -4.21 19.63 2.39
N HIS A 101 -4.67 20.82 2.00
CA HIS A 101 -3.85 21.83 1.33
C HIS A 101 -3.51 22.96 2.31
N PRO A 102 -2.32 22.96 2.92
CA PRO A 102 -1.95 24.01 3.85
C PRO A 102 -1.71 25.32 3.09
N ARG A 103 -2.09 26.45 3.71
CA ARG A 103 -1.93 27.77 3.06
C ARG A 103 -0.46 28.12 2.82
N LEU A 104 0.41 27.80 3.79
CA LEU A 104 1.86 27.92 3.67
C LEU A 104 2.50 26.53 3.59
N ARG A 105 2.78 26.09 2.35
CA ARG A 105 3.28 24.73 2.07
C ARG A 105 4.64 24.42 2.68
N HIS A 106 5.50 25.42 2.84
CA HIS A 106 6.86 25.25 3.36
C HIS A 106 6.92 24.93 4.87
N TYR A 107 5.86 25.25 5.63
CA TYR A 107 5.74 24.86 7.04
C TYR A 107 5.06 23.50 7.23
N GLY A 108 4.24 23.08 6.26
CA GLY A 108 3.48 21.83 6.30
C GLY A 108 2.18 21.92 7.10
N VAL A 109 1.34 20.89 6.96
CA VAL A 109 -0.02 20.86 7.53
C VAL A 109 -0.02 20.79 9.05
N LEU A 110 0.97 20.13 9.65
CA LEU A 110 1.03 19.95 11.11
C LEU A 110 1.21 21.27 11.87
N VAL A 111 2.05 22.17 11.37
CA VAL A 111 2.25 23.49 11.97
C VAL A 111 0.96 24.30 11.90
N GLN A 112 0.26 24.27 10.77
CA GLN A 112 -1.02 24.95 10.63
C GLN A 112 -2.08 24.39 11.58
N ASN A 113 -2.17 23.07 11.72
CA ASN A 113 -3.10 22.44 12.67
C ASN A 113 -2.75 22.77 14.12
N LEU A 114 -1.47 22.84 14.46
CA LEU A 114 -1.01 23.22 15.79
C LEU A 114 -1.41 24.66 16.12
N LEU A 115 -1.21 25.59 15.18
CA LEU A 115 -1.60 26.99 15.34
C LEU A 115 -3.11 27.18 15.44
N ASN A 116 -3.90 26.48 14.61
CA ASN A 116 -5.37 26.52 14.71
C ASN A 116 -5.84 26.00 16.08
N LYS A 117 -5.29 24.88 16.56
CA LYS A 117 -5.61 24.33 17.88
C LYS A 117 -5.16 25.24 19.03
N ALA A 118 -4.03 25.92 18.88
CA ALA A 118 -3.58 26.90 19.86
C ALA A 118 -4.58 28.06 19.91
N ALA A 119 -5.00 28.58 18.75
CA ALA A 119 -5.95 29.69 18.68
C ALA A 119 -7.37 29.34 19.17
N GLU A 120 -7.80 28.07 19.06
CA GLU A 120 -9.09 27.59 19.57
C GLU A 120 -9.13 27.42 21.11
N LYS A 121 -7.98 27.25 21.77
CA LYS A 121 -7.93 27.03 23.23
C LYS A 121 -7.91 28.36 23.99
N GLU A 122 -8.81 28.51 24.96
CA GLU A 122 -8.91 29.72 25.79
C GLU A 122 -7.74 29.87 26.79
N ASP A 123 -7.15 28.76 27.22
CA ASP A 123 -6.03 28.76 28.18
C ASP A 123 -4.78 29.45 27.63
N ALA A 124 -4.30 30.46 28.34
CA ALA A 124 -3.15 31.29 27.97
C ALA A 124 -1.83 30.51 27.95
N GLU A 125 -1.64 29.55 28.86
CA GLU A 125 -0.40 28.76 28.92
C GLU A 125 -0.32 27.78 27.76
N HIS A 126 -1.43 27.12 27.42
CA HIS A 126 -1.50 26.23 26.27
C HIS A 126 -1.34 26.99 24.94
N ARG A 127 -1.87 28.20 24.84
CA ARG A 127 -1.64 29.10 23.70
C ARG A 127 -0.16 29.42 23.55
N ARG A 128 0.50 29.87 24.63
CA ARG A 128 1.93 30.18 24.62
C ARG A 128 2.78 29.00 24.16
N ILE A 129 2.61 27.84 24.80
CA ILE A 129 3.39 26.63 24.47
C ILE A 129 3.14 26.19 23.02
N GLY A 130 1.88 26.27 22.55
CA GLY A 130 1.53 25.92 21.18
C GLY A 130 2.19 26.85 20.14
N VAL A 131 2.20 28.15 20.41
CA VAL A 131 2.83 29.17 19.56
C VAL A 131 4.35 29.00 19.56
N GLU A 132 4.98 28.82 20.72
CA GLU A 132 6.43 28.63 20.84
C GLU A 132 6.89 27.37 20.10
N ALA A 133 6.18 26.25 20.27
CA ALA A 133 6.47 25.00 19.57
C ALA A 133 6.28 25.14 18.06
N ALA A 134 5.24 25.84 17.61
CA ALA A 134 5.02 26.13 16.20
C ALA A 134 6.15 27.01 15.64
N ALA A 135 6.52 28.08 16.33
CA ALA A 135 7.58 29.01 15.93
C ALA A 135 8.95 28.33 15.83
N LYS A 136 9.29 27.46 16.80
CA LYS A 136 10.52 26.65 16.74
C LYS A 136 10.53 25.77 15.49
N ARG A 137 9.42 25.10 15.19
CA ARG A 137 9.31 24.25 14.00
C ARG A 137 9.35 25.03 12.70
N MET A 138 8.75 26.23 12.68
CA MET A 138 8.81 27.16 11.55
C MET A 138 10.25 27.63 11.30
N ARG A 139 11.00 27.94 12.36
CA ARG A 139 12.41 28.32 12.29
C ARG A 139 13.29 27.22 11.68
N GLU A 140 13.14 25.98 12.17
CA GLU A 140 13.84 24.81 11.63
C GLU A 140 13.54 24.62 10.13
N LYS A 141 12.26 24.70 9.74
CA LYS A 141 11.85 24.51 8.35
C LYS A 141 12.35 25.61 7.41
N LEU A 142 12.34 26.87 7.85
CA LEU A 142 12.91 27.96 7.06
C LEU A 142 14.41 27.81 6.91
N PHE A 143 15.11 27.38 7.96
CA PHE A 143 16.54 27.12 7.91
C PHE A 143 16.87 25.99 6.93
N GLU A 144 16.13 24.88 6.96
CA GLU A 144 16.30 23.78 5.99
C GLU A 144 16.12 24.24 4.52
N VAL A 145 15.20 25.17 4.27
CA VAL A 145 14.87 25.63 2.91
C VAL A 145 15.82 26.74 2.43
N ARG A 146 16.27 27.64 3.31
CA ARG A 146 17.02 28.85 2.93
C ARG A 146 18.48 28.89 3.40
N GLY A 147 18.85 28.11 4.41
CA GLY A 147 20.20 28.09 4.97
C GLY A 147 20.58 29.33 5.80
N ASP A 148 19.66 30.27 6.01
CA ASP A 148 19.86 31.49 6.79
C ASP A 148 18.97 31.48 8.04
N MET A 149 19.37 32.20 9.08
CA MET A 149 18.63 32.31 10.33
C MET A 149 17.41 33.23 10.11
N PRO A 150 16.18 32.70 10.18
CA PRO A 150 15.01 33.48 9.81
C PRO A 150 14.66 34.52 10.89
N ASP A 151 14.26 35.71 10.45
CA ASP A 151 13.83 36.80 11.32
C ASP A 151 12.58 36.41 12.14
N ASN A 152 12.61 36.68 13.44
CA ASN A 152 11.48 36.42 14.34
C ASN A 152 10.23 37.23 13.93
N GLU A 153 10.41 38.42 13.36
CA GLU A 153 9.31 39.26 12.84
C GLU A 153 8.56 38.58 11.69
N ARG A 154 9.28 37.88 10.83
CA ARG A 154 8.70 37.14 9.70
C ARG A 154 7.88 35.95 10.19
N ILE A 155 8.39 35.20 11.17
CA ILE A 155 7.68 34.08 11.77
C ILE A 155 6.40 34.58 12.47
N ALA A 156 6.47 35.69 13.20
CA ALA A 156 5.31 36.29 13.85
C ALA A 156 4.23 36.74 12.85
N HIS A 157 4.62 37.36 11.73
CA HIS A 157 3.70 37.71 10.64
C HIS A 157 3.04 36.47 10.02
N ASP A 158 3.81 35.41 9.78
CA ASP A 158 3.28 34.17 9.21
C ASP A 158 2.31 33.46 10.18
N ILE A 159 2.53 33.56 11.50
CA ILE A 159 1.62 33.04 12.54
C ILE A 159 0.29 33.80 12.52
N GLU A 160 0.33 35.13 12.46
CA GLU A 160 -0.88 35.96 12.35
C GLU A 160 -1.68 35.60 11.09
N PHE A 161 -1.00 35.45 9.95
CA PHE A 161 -1.62 35.06 8.68
C PHE A 161 -2.28 33.67 8.74
N LEU A 162 -1.61 32.70 9.39
CA LEU A 162 -2.15 31.34 9.54
C LEU A 162 -3.34 31.27 10.49
N THR A 163 -3.31 32.04 11.58
CA THR A 163 -4.37 32.11 12.61
C THR A 163 -5.51 33.06 12.25
N LYS A 164 -5.46 33.69 11.06
CA LYS A 164 -6.45 34.71 10.61
C LYS A 164 -6.61 35.86 11.61
N GLY A 165 -5.52 36.28 12.26
CA GLY A 165 -5.53 37.39 13.21
C GLY A 165 -6.04 37.05 14.62
N GLN A 166 -6.25 35.77 14.94
CA GLN A 166 -6.55 35.36 16.33
C GLN A 166 -5.35 35.51 17.26
N ILE A 167 -4.13 35.41 16.73
CA ILE A 167 -2.89 35.68 17.44
C ILE A 167 -2.23 36.85 16.73
N THR A 168 -2.10 37.98 17.43
CA THR A 168 -1.53 39.20 16.85
C THR A 168 -0.02 39.07 16.67
N GLN A 169 0.56 39.79 15.72
CA GLN A 169 2.02 39.81 15.52
C GLN A 169 2.78 40.24 16.78
N GLN A 170 2.23 41.18 17.55
CA GLN A 170 2.83 41.67 18.80
C GLN A 170 2.82 40.60 19.90
N GLU A 171 1.72 39.87 20.04
CA GLU A 171 1.61 38.74 20.96
C GLU A 171 2.59 37.63 20.54
N ALA A 172 2.62 37.25 19.26
CA ALA A 172 3.56 36.25 18.76
C ALA A 172 5.03 36.66 18.97
N LEU A 173 5.41 37.91 18.71
CA LEU A 173 6.76 38.42 18.97
C LEU A 173 7.12 38.32 20.46
N SER A 174 6.20 38.70 21.36
CA SER A 174 6.44 38.61 22.81
C SER A 174 6.66 37.18 23.32
N LEU A 175 6.09 36.18 22.64
CA LEU A 175 6.18 34.77 23.01
C LEU A 175 7.38 34.05 22.36
N ILE A 176 7.98 34.65 21.34
CA ILE A 176 9.11 34.08 20.57
C ILE A 176 10.44 34.76 20.95
N SER A 177 10.38 35.96 21.55
CA SER A 177 11.53 36.75 22.00
C SER A 177 12.33 36.13 23.14
#